data_AF-A0A496UNR3-F1
#
_entry.id   AF-A0A496UNR3-F1
#
_cell.length_a   1.000
_cell.length_b   1.000
_cell.length_c   1.000
_cell.angle_alpha   90.00
_cell.angle_beta   90.00
_cell.angle_gamma   90.00
#
_symmetry.space_group_name_H-M   'P 1'
#
loop_
_entity.id
_entity.type
_entity.pdbx_description
1 polymer ?
#
loop_
_entity_poly.entity_id
_entity_poly.type
_entity_poly.pdbx_seq_one_letter_code
_entity_poly.pdbx_strand_id
1 'polypeptide(L)'
;MWSMVAHAGVLLFVVLAAACLSGYVSPPVALAAGLLLALTLGNPFPAWSARWSRRLLQISVVGLGFGLDLPAVLEAGRLGFGFTVATICGTLALGLLLGRLLRIERDTSLLVSAGTAICGGSAIAAV
;
A
#
# COMPACT_ATOMS: atom_id res chain seq x y z
N MET A 1 -5.40 22.08 -25.26
CA MET A 1 -5.54 20.62 -25.06
C MET A 1 -5.12 20.15 -23.66
N TRP A 2 -3.98 20.57 -23.11
CA TRP A 2 -3.54 20.20 -21.76
C TRP A 2 -4.44 20.74 -20.63
N SER A 3 -5.06 21.91 -20.82
CA SER A 3 -5.97 22.53 -19.84
C SER A 3 -7.32 21.80 -19.70
N MET A 4 -7.92 21.23 -20.74
CA MET A 4 -9.19 20.46 -20.61
C MET A 4 -8.99 19.10 -19.92
N VAL A 5 -7.86 18.43 -20.18
CA VAL A 5 -7.51 17.14 -19.53
C VAL A 5 -7.32 17.31 -18.03
N ALA A 6 -6.75 18.43 -17.58
CA ALA A 6 -6.57 18.72 -16.16
C ALA A 6 -7.91 18.84 -15.40
N HIS A 7 -8.91 19.52 -15.98
CA HIS A 7 -10.23 19.67 -15.33
C HIS A 7 -11.01 18.35 -15.34
N ALA A 8 -10.93 17.57 -16.43
CA ALA A 8 -11.52 16.24 -16.50
C ALA A 8 -10.89 15.26 -15.49
N GLY A 9 -9.57 15.33 -15.28
CA GLY A 9 -8.85 14.52 -14.30
C GLY A 9 -9.22 14.84 -12.85
N VAL A 10 -9.44 16.13 -12.53
CA VAL A 10 -9.93 16.54 -11.20
C VAL A 10 -11.36 16.04 -10.97
N LEU A 11 -12.25 16.17 -11.96
CA LEU A 11 -13.63 15.66 -11.86
C LEU A 11 -13.65 14.13 -11.67
N LEU A 12 -12.83 13.41 -12.44
CA LEU A 12 -12.70 11.96 -12.36
C LEU A 12 -12.11 11.52 -11.00
N PHE A 13 -11.11 12.23 -10.48
CA PHE A 13 -10.55 12.00 -9.15
C PHE A 13 -11.59 12.19 -8.04
N VAL A 14 -12.41 13.25 -8.11
CA VAL A 14 -13.49 13.51 -7.14
C VAL A 14 -14.57 12.42 -7.22
N VAL A 15 -14.95 11.98 -8.42
CA VAL A 15 -15.92 10.89 -8.62
C VAL A 15 -15.38 9.56 -8.07
N LEU A 16 -14.12 9.23 -8.34
CA LEU A 16 -13.46 8.03 -7.79
C LEU A 16 -13.34 8.10 -6.26
N ALA A 17 -12.99 9.25 -5.70
CA ALA A 17 -12.92 9.46 -4.26
C ALA A 17 -14.30 9.31 -3.61
N ALA A 18 -15.35 9.87 -4.21
CA ALA A 18 -16.73 9.71 -3.75
C ALA A 18 -17.21 8.25 -3.86
N ALA A 19 -16.85 7.54 -4.93
CA ALA A 19 -17.15 6.13 -5.10
C ALA A 19 -16.43 5.24 -4.06
N CYS A 20 -15.19 5.57 -3.71
CA CYS A 20 -14.46 4.89 -2.63
C CYS A 20 -15.10 5.14 -1.26
N LEU A 21 -15.61 6.36 -1.01
CA LEU A 21 -16.33 6.69 0.22
C LEU A 21 -17.65 5.94 0.36
N SER A 22 -18.28 5.56 -0.76
CA SER A 22 -19.54 4.80 -0.77
C SER A 22 -19.39 3.35 -0.26
N GLY A 23 -18.18 2.88 0.04
CA GLY A 23 -17.93 1.56 0.65
C GLY A 23 -18.16 0.36 -0.27
N TYR A 24 -18.56 0.58 -1.51
CA TYR A 24 -18.86 -0.47 -2.49
C TYR A 24 -17.61 -1.03 -3.19
N VAL A 25 -16.48 -0.34 -3.09
CA VAL A 25 -15.24 -0.67 -3.82
C VAL A 25 -14.22 -1.28 -2.86
N SER A 26 -13.65 -2.43 -3.24
CA SER A 26 -12.59 -3.06 -2.47
C SER A 26 -11.28 -2.26 -2.55
N PRO A 27 -10.48 -2.20 -1.46
CA PRO A 27 -9.24 -1.43 -1.43
C PRO A 27 -8.26 -1.71 -2.59
N PRO A 28 -8.08 -2.95 -3.06
CA PRO A 28 -7.20 -3.23 -4.21
C PRO A 28 -7.70 -2.59 -5.51
N VAL A 29 -9.01 -2.59 -5.76
CA VAL A 29 -9.61 -2.01 -6.97
C VAL A 29 -9.53 -0.49 -6.92
N ALA A 30 -9.76 0.12 -5.76
CA ALA A 30 -9.57 1.56 -5.56
C ALA A 30 -8.13 1.99 -5.84
N LEU A 31 -7.14 1.23 -5.35
CA LEU A 31 -5.73 1.52 -5.54
C LEU A 31 -5.30 1.34 -7.01
N ALA A 32 -5.77 0.28 -7.67
CA ALA A 32 -5.53 0.05 -9.09
C ALA A 32 -6.14 1.16 -9.97
N ALA A 33 -7.37 1.59 -9.69
CA ALA A 33 -8.01 2.67 -10.41
C ALA A 33 -7.28 4.02 -10.21
N GLY A 34 -6.83 4.30 -8.98
CA GLY A 34 -6.00 5.48 -8.68
C GLY A 34 -4.65 5.46 -9.41
N LEU A 35 -4.00 4.29 -9.50
CA LEU A 35 -2.75 4.12 -10.24
C LEU A 35 -2.93 4.31 -11.76
N LEU A 36 -4.00 3.74 -12.33
CA LEU A 36 -4.34 3.95 -13.74
C LEU A 36 -4.61 5.43 -14.04
N LEU A 37 -5.29 6.15 -13.14
CA LEU A 37 -5.50 7.58 -13.26
C LEU A 37 -4.18 8.36 -13.25
N ALA A 38 -3.31 8.04 -12.29
CA ALA A 38 -2.02 8.70 -12.13
C ALA A 38 -1.12 8.51 -13.36
N LEU A 39 -1.16 7.33 -14.00
CA LEU A 39 -0.39 7.01 -15.20
C LEU A 39 -0.96 7.62 -16.48
N THR A 40 -2.28 7.78 -16.60
CA THR A 40 -2.94 8.25 -17.83
C THR A 40 -3.11 9.76 -17.90
N LEU A 41 -3.55 10.41 -16.80
CA LEU A 41 -3.85 11.84 -16.77
C LEU A 41 -2.77 12.67 -16.04
N GLY A 42 -1.83 12.01 -15.37
CA GLY A 42 -0.87 12.66 -14.49
C GLY A 42 -1.50 13.10 -13.17
N ASN A 43 -0.67 13.27 -12.13
CA ASN A 43 -1.16 13.70 -10.80
C ASN A 43 -1.27 15.23 -10.74
N PRO A 44 -2.47 15.82 -10.65
CA PRO A 44 -2.63 17.27 -10.60
C PRO A 44 -2.12 17.89 -9.29
N PHE A 45 -1.98 17.12 -8.20
CA PHE A 45 -1.54 17.61 -6.89
C PHE A 45 -0.56 16.65 -6.18
N PRO A 46 0.68 16.49 -6.68
CA PRO A 46 1.63 15.50 -6.19
C PRO A 46 2.01 15.69 -4.71
N ALA A 47 2.25 16.92 -4.28
CA ALA A 47 2.68 17.21 -2.91
C ALA A 47 1.54 17.03 -1.88
N TRP A 48 0.29 17.28 -2.29
CA TRP A 48 -0.86 17.18 -1.39
C TRP A 48 -1.33 15.72 -1.28
N SER A 49 -1.48 15.02 -2.39
CA SER A 49 -1.91 13.61 -2.42
C SER A 49 -1.00 12.71 -1.59
N ALA A 50 0.33 12.82 -1.73
CA ALA A 50 1.27 12.00 -0.96
C ALA A 50 1.17 12.24 0.56
N ARG A 51 0.97 13.50 0.98
CA ARG A 51 0.83 13.87 2.40
C ARG A 51 -0.48 13.31 2.99
N TRP A 52 -1.58 13.46 2.27
CA TRP A 52 -2.87 12.99 2.74
C TRP A 52 -2.94 11.46 2.74
N SER A 53 -2.47 10.78 1.68
CA SER A 53 -2.45 9.31 1.63
C SER A 53 -1.72 8.72 2.84
N ARG A 54 -0.57 9.27 3.25
CA ARG A 54 0.14 8.79 4.44
C ARG A 54 -0.68 8.99 5.73
N ARG A 55 -1.29 10.15 5.91
CA ARG A 55 -2.10 10.45 7.12
C ARG A 55 -3.36 9.60 7.18
N LEU A 56 -4.09 9.47 6.05
CA LEU A 56 -5.27 8.61 6.00
C LEU A 56 -4.89 7.15 6.29
N LEU A 57 -3.79 6.64 5.73
CA LEU A 57 -3.35 5.27 5.99
C LEU A 57 -3.01 5.05 7.48
N GLN A 58 -2.32 6.01 8.11
CA GLN A 58 -2.02 5.95 9.55
C GLN A 58 -3.30 5.96 10.40
N ILE A 59 -4.26 6.83 10.07
CA ILE A 59 -5.57 6.87 10.75
C ILE A 59 -6.32 5.54 10.57
N SER A 60 -6.29 4.96 9.36
CA SER A 60 -6.90 3.65 9.09
C SER A 60 -6.24 2.53 9.89
N VAL A 61 -4.90 2.51 10.01
CA VAL A 61 -4.18 1.50 10.81
C VAL A 61 -4.56 1.61 12.29
N VAL A 62 -4.63 2.83 12.82
CA VAL A 62 -5.04 3.07 14.23
C VAL A 62 -6.51 2.69 14.44
N GLY A 63 -7.41 3.09 13.53
CA GLY A 63 -8.82 2.76 13.59
C GLY A 63 -9.10 1.25 13.47
N LEU A 64 -8.35 0.55 12.61
CA LEU A 64 -8.40 -0.90 12.50
C LEU A 64 -7.97 -1.56 13.81
N GLY A 65 -6.91 -1.04 14.47
CA GLY A 65 -6.46 -1.54 15.77
C GLY A 65 -7.51 -1.44 16.88
N PHE A 66 -8.26 -0.33 16.95
CA PHE A 66 -9.35 -0.17 17.93
C PHE A 66 -10.56 -1.07 17.64
N GLY A 67 -10.74 -1.52 16.40
CA GLY A 67 -11.84 -2.40 16.00
C GLY A 67 -11.57 -3.90 16.16
N LEU A 68 -10.39 -4.30 16.63
CA LEU A 68 -10.01 -5.71 16.80
C LEU A 68 -10.19 -6.18 18.24
N ASP A 69 -10.76 -7.38 18.42
CA ASP A 69 -10.85 -8.05 19.71
C ASP A 69 -9.45 -8.51 20.19
N LEU A 70 -8.97 -7.93 21.28
CA LEU A 70 -7.70 -8.32 21.92
C LEU A 70 -7.49 -9.83 22.09
N PRO A 71 -8.46 -10.61 22.63
CA PRO A 71 -8.29 -12.05 22.79
C PRO A 71 -8.19 -12.79 21.45
N ALA A 72 -8.98 -12.39 20.45
CA ALA A 72 -8.95 -13.00 19.12
C ALA A 72 -7.62 -12.73 18.40
N VAL A 73 -7.07 -11.52 18.53
CA VAL A 73 -5.74 -11.18 17.99
C VAL A 73 -4.65 -12.00 18.66
N LEU A 74 -4.74 -12.21 19.98
CA LEU A 74 -3.74 -13.00 20.71
C LEU A 74 -3.79 -14.47 20.32
N GLU A 75 -4.98 -15.04 20.14
CA GLU A 75 -5.17 -16.43 19.71
C GLU A 75 -4.72 -16.64 18.27
N ALA A 76 -5.14 -15.77 17.34
CA ALA A 76 -4.69 -15.80 15.95
C ALA A 76 -3.17 -15.59 15.84
N GLY A 77 -2.62 -14.71 16.68
CA GLY A 77 -1.18 -14.51 16.82
C GLY A 77 -0.47 -15.80 17.24
N ARG A 78 -0.92 -16.47 18.30
CA ARG A 78 -0.28 -17.72 18.80
C ARG A 78 -0.36 -18.87 17.79
N LEU A 79 -1.50 -19.02 17.12
CA LEU A 79 -1.69 -20.06 16.10
C LEU A 79 -0.90 -19.76 14.82
N GLY A 80 -0.84 -18.48 14.43
CA GLY A 80 -0.22 -18.04 13.19
C GLY A 80 1.27 -17.68 13.29
N PHE A 81 1.81 -17.44 14.48
CA PHE A 81 3.16 -16.86 14.65
C PHE A 81 4.24 -17.64 13.92
N GLY A 82 4.26 -18.96 14.06
CA GLY A 82 5.23 -19.82 13.38
C GLY A 82 5.11 -19.74 11.86
N PHE A 83 3.89 -19.71 11.33
CA PHE A 83 3.63 -19.59 9.90
C PHE A 83 4.01 -18.21 9.36
N THR A 84 3.75 -17.14 10.12
CA THR A 84 4.16 -15.77 9.79
C THR A 84 5.68 -15.66 9.74
N VAL A 85 6.41 -16.16 10.73
CA VAL A 85 7.88 -16.13 10.73
C VAL A 85 8.45 -16.93 9.56
N ALA A 86 7.94 -18.14 9.32
CA ALA A 86 8.39 -18.97 8.20
C ALA A 86 8.14 -18.28 6.84
N THR A 87 6.99 -17.66 6.66
CA THR A 87 6.63 -16.95 5.42
C THR A 87 7.46 -15.67 5.25
N ILE A 88 7.67 -14.88 6.31
CA ILE A 88 8.52 -13.68 6.24
C ILE A 88 9.96 -14.07 5.91
N CYS A 89 10.55 -15.04 6.62
CA CYS A 89 11.91 -15.49 6.34
C CYS A 89 12.04 -16.07 4.92
N GLY A 90 11.05 -16.86 4.48
CA GLY A 90 11.02 -17.44 3.13
C GLY A 90 10.93 -16.37 2.04
N THR A 91 10.01 -15.43 2.18
CA THR A 91 9.84 -14.32 1.22
C THR A 91 11.04 -13.38 1.20
N LEU A 92 11.66 -13.09 2.35
CA LEU A 92 12.87 -12.28 2.43
C LEU A 92 14.06 -12.99 1.77
N ALA A 93 14.26 -14.29 2.07
CA ALA A 93 15.33 -15.09 1.49
C ALA A 93 15.17 -15.21 -0.03
N LEU A 94 13.95 -15.50 -0.51
CA LEU A 94 13.64 -15.57 -1.93
C LEU A 94 13.83 -14.20 -2.61
N GLY A 95 13.35 -13.12 -1.99
CA GLY A 95 13.48 -11.76 -2.54
C GLY A 95 14.93 -11.29 -2.64
N LEU A 96 15.78 -11.63 -1.66
CA LEU A 96 17.23 -11.36 -1.72
C LEU A 96 17.96 -12.26 -2.73
N LEU A 97 17.55 -13.52 -2.86
CA LEU A 97 18.13 -14.45 -3.83
C LEU A 97 17.83 -14.00 -5.27
N LEU A 98 16.57 -13.66 -5.55
CA LEU A 98 16.15 -13.09 -6.82
C LEU A 98 16.82 -11.73 -7.07
N GLY A 99 16.92 -10.86 -6.05
CA GLY A 99 17.62 -9.58 -6.16
C GLY A 99 19.09 -9.74 -6.58
N ARG A 100 19.79 -10.75 -6.04
CA ARG A 100 21.16 -11.08 -6.45
C ARG A 100 21.22 -11.64 -7.87
N LEU A 101 20.29 -12.52 -8.25
CA LEU A 101 20.25 -13.11 -9.60
C LEU A 101 19.99 -12.04 -10.68
N LEU A 102 19.13 -11.05 -10.38
CA LEU A 102 18.81 -9.94 -11.28
C LEU A 102 19.79 -8.76 -11.18
N ARG A 103 20.89 -8.85 -10.40
CA ARG A 103 21.87 -7.75 -10.18
C ARG A 103 21.24 -6.43 -9.70
N ILE A 104 20.20 -6.51 -8.88
CA ILE A 104 19.56 -5.34 -8.27
C ILE A 104 20.39 -4.86 -7.07
N GLU A 105 20.46 -3.55 -6.84
CA GLU A 105 21.09 -2.99 -5.65
C GLU A 105 20.49 -3.58 -4.36
N ARG A 106 21.37 -3.83 -3.38
CA ARG A 106 21.00 -4.52 -2.14
C ARG A 106 19.90 -3.79 -1.38
N ASP A 107 19.93 -2.46 -1.39
CA ASP A 107 18.96 -1.62 -0.69
C ASP A 107 17.58 -1.71 -1.34
N THR A 108 17.49 -1.63 -2.67
CA THR A 108 16.20 -1.78 -3.38
C THR A 108 15.62 -3.19 -3.22
N SER A 109 16.45 -4.23 -3.30
CA SER A 109 16.02 -5.60 -3.09
C SER A 109 15.51 -5.82 -1.66
N LEU A 110 16.17 -5.23 -0.66
CA LEU A 110 15.75 -5.33 0.73
C LEU A 110 14.46 -4.55 1.00
N LEU A 111 14.33 -3.33 0.48
CA LEU A 111 13.12 -2.51 0.58
C LEU A 111 11.88 -3.21 -0.01
N VAL A 112 12.01 -3.78 -1.22
CA VAL A 112 10.91 -4.48 -1.89
C VAL A 112 10.56 -5.80 -1.19
N SER A 113 11.56 -6.55 -0.76
CA SER A 113 11.35 -7.83 -0.05
C SER A 113 10.71 -7.62 1.32
N ALA A 114 11.21 -6.66 2.10
CA ALA A 114 10.66 -6.30 3.40
C ALA A 114 9.24 -5.72 3.29
N GLY A 115 9.00 -4.88 2.28
CA GLY A 115 7.67 -4.36 1.96
C GLY A 115 6.67 -5.47 1.64
N THR A 116 7.08 -6.48 0.88
CA THR A 116 6.18 -7.57 0.46
C THR A 116 5.96 -8.61 1.57
N ALA A 117 6.96 -8.84 2.41
CA ALA A 117 6.90 -9.86 3.46
C ALA A 117 6.03 -9.47 4.66
N ILE A 118 5.95 -8.18 5.00
CA ILE A 118 5.36 -7.71 6.26
C ILE A 118 4.00 -7.07 6.03
N CYS A 119 3.97 -5.83 5.53
CA CYS A 119 2.74 -5.05 5.36
C CYS A 119 2.90 -3.81 4.47
N GLY A 120 3.85 -3.81 3.54
CA GLY A 120 3.97 -2.80 2.50
C GLY A 120 4.74 -1.54 2.89
N GLY A 121 4.17 -0.37 2.59
CA GLY A 121 4.83 0.94 2.63
C GLY A 121 5.34 1.39 4.01
N SER A 122 4.88 0.79 5.11
CA SER A 122 5.46 1.02 6.44
C SER A 122 6.89 0.51 6.54
N ALA A 123 7.20 -0.64 5.93
CA ALA A 123 8.55 -1.18 5.92
C ALA A 123 9.49 -0.32 5.04
N ILE A 124 8.98 0.18 3.92
CA ILE A 124 9.73 1.05 2.99
C ILE A 124 10.07 2.39 3.63
N ALA A 125 9.20 2.90 4.51
CA ALA A 125 9.40 4.18 5.19
C ALA A 125 10.33 4.13 6.41
N ALA A 126 10.70 2.94 6.88
CA ALA A 126 11.51 2.74 8.09
C ALA A 126 13.02 2.58 7.80
N VAL A 127 13.37 2.31 6.54
CA VAL A 127 14.74 2.23 6.02
C VAL A 127 15.04 3.54 5.27
#